data_AF-A0A0C3Q0U0-F1
#
_entry.id   AF-A0A0C3Q0U0-F1
#
_cell.length_a   1.000
_cell.length_b   1.000
_cell.length_c   1.000
_cell.angle_alpha   90.00
_cell.angle_beta   90.00
_cell.angle_gamma   90.00
#
_symmetry.space_group_name_H-M   'P 1'
#
loop_
_entity.id
_entity.type
_entity.pdbx_description
1 polymer ?
#
loop_
_entity_poly.entity_id
_entity_poly.type
_entity_poly.pdbx_seq_one_letter_code
_entity_poly.pdbx_strand_id
1 'polypeptide(L)'
;MSRQPAQQYRMLLNNIEQAGHARFEFKFECSGPAQQLQWLAVITVLGVSPPLSASVPVGTTRQAVGSSKSAAKDAACQQMLALFASLGVQPMGGH
;
A
#
# COMPACT_ATOMS: atom_id res chain seq x y z
N MET A 1 -18.77 18.01 1.96
CA MET A 1 -17.66 17.54 1.11
C MET A 1 -16.71 16.74 1.99
N SER A 2 -16.91 15.43 2.10
CA SER A 2 -16.29 14.63 3.16
C SER A 2 -15.26 13.67 2.56
N ARG A 3 -14.00 13.97 2.84
CA ARG A 3 -12.75 13.23 2.62
C ARG A 3 -12.94 11.71 2.44
N GLN A 4 -12.47 11.18 1.32
CA GLN A 4 -12.21 9.74 1.17
C GLN A 4 -10.71 9.49 1.44
N PRO A 5 -10.29 9.25 2.69
CA PRO A 5 -8.89 8.93 3.02
C PRO A 5 -8.36 7.73 2.22
N ALA A 6 -9.25 6.82 1.81
CA ALA A 6 -8.94 5.68 0.95
C ALA A 6 -8.29 6.06 -0.40
N GLN A 7 -8.88 6.98 -1.17
CA GLN A 7 -8.30 7.41 -2.45
C GLN A 7 -6.94 8.09 -2.26
N GLN A 8 -6.77 8.78 -1.12
CA GLN A 8 -5.52 9.44 -0.77
C GLN A 8 -4.39 8.41 -0.59
N TYR A 9 -4.61 7.29 0.11
CA TYR A 9 -3.56 6.28 0.32
C TYR A 9 -3.04 5.69 -0.98
N ARG A 10 -3.92 5.40 -1.94
CA ARG A 10 -3.48 4.88 -3.25
C ARG A 10 -2.61 5.89 -4.00
N MET A 11 -3.01 7.15 -4.00
CA MET A 11 -2.26 8.22 -4.67
C MET A 11 -0.89 8.45 -4.03
N LEU A 12 -0.83 8.49 -2.70
CA LEU A 12 0.42 8.69 -1.98
C LEU A 12 1.42 7.55 -2.25
N LEU A 13 0.94 6.31 -2.29
CA LEU A 13 1.77 5.15 -2.56
C LEU A 13 2.27 5.15 -4.01
N ASN A 14 1.41 5.55 -4.95
CA ASN A 14 1.80 5.78 -6.34
C ASN A 14 2.83 6.93 -6.48
N ASN A 15 2.76 7.99 -5.67
CA ASN A 15 3.78 9.05 -5.69
C ASN A 15 5.15 8.52 -5.22
N ILE A 16 5.18 7.62 -4.24
CA ILE A 16 6.42 6.94 -3.80
C ILE A 16 7.00 6.10 -4.95
N GLU A 17 6.15 5.42 -5.73
CA GLU A 17 6.61 4.69 -6.92
C GLU A 17 7.13 5.61 -8.02
N GLN A 18 6.40 6.67 -8.34
CA GLN A 18 6.77 7.61 -9.39
C GLN A 18 8.04 8.40 -9.05
N ALA A 19 8.26 8.70 -7.77
CA ALA A 19 9.50 9.32 -7.29
C ALA A 19 10.70 8.34 -7.29
N GLY A 20 10.49 7.07 -7.63
CA GLY A 20 11.54 6.06 -7.68
C GLY A 20 12.02 5.59 -6.32
N HIS A 21 11.27 5.87 -5.25
CA HIS A 21 11.61 5.44 -3.89
C HIS A 21 11.37 3.95 -3.69
N ALA A 22 10.33 3.39 -4.30
CA ALA A 22 10.02 1.96 -4.21
C ALA A 22 9.20 1.48 -5.40
N ARG A 23 9.06 0.16 -5.55
CA ARG A 23 8.13 -0.50 -6.45
C ARG A 23 7.29 -1.48 -5.67
N PHE A 24 5.99 -1.53 -5.96
CA PHE A 24 5.08 -2.41 -5.24
C PHE A 24 4.34 -3.36 -6.17
N GLU A 25 4.11 -4.58 -5.70
CA GLU A 25 3.23 -5.56 -6.32
C GLU A 25 2.00 -5.73 -5.45
N PHE A 26 0.82 -5.79 -6.08
CA PHE A 26 -0.43 -6.08 -5.40
C PHE A 26 -0.97 -7.43 -5.81
N LYS A 27 -1.21 -8.30 -4.82
CA LYS A 27 -1.95 -9.55 -4.99
C LYS A 27 -3.27 -9.46 -4.24
N PHE A 28 -4.31 -10.00 -4.86
CA PHE A 28 -5.65 -10.02 -4.29
C PHE A 28 -6.15 -11.45 -4.27
N GLU A 29 -6.59 -11.88 -3.11
CA GLU A 29 -7.23 -13.17 -2.93
C GLU A 29 -8.65 -12.93 -2.43
N CYS A 30 -9.59 -13.66 -2.99
CA CYS A 30 -10.96 -13.65 -2.53
C CYS A 30 -11.22 -14.97 -1.82
N SER A 31 -11.80 -14.90 -0.64
CA SER A 31 -12.11 -16.07 0.18
C SER A 31 -13.44 -15.88 0.87
N GLY A 32 -14.06 -17.00 1.23
CA GLY A 32 -15.34 -17.01 1.95
C GLY A 32 -16.54 -17.34 1.05
N PRO A 33 -17.68 -17.69 1.69
CA PRO A 33 -18.92 -18.01 0.99
C PRO A 33 -19.49 -16.76 0.29
N ALA A 34 -20.31 -16.94 -0.74
CA ALA A 34 -20.88 -15.84 -1.53
C ALA A 34 -21.61 -14.75 -0.69
N GLN A 35 -22.11 -15.11 0.50
CA GLN A 35 -22.76 -14.18 1.43
C GLN A 35 -21.80 -13.43 2.37
N GLN A 36 -20.54 -13.86 2.47
CA GLN A 36 -19.49 -13.26 3.31
C GLN A 36 -18.16 -13.26 2.56
N LEU A 37 -18.17 -12.66 1.35
CA LEU A 37 -16.96 -12.49 0.55
C LEU A 37 -15.98 -11.59 1.30
N GLN A 38 -14.78 -12.11 1.52
CA GLN A 38 -13.64 -11.39 2.06
C GLN A 38 -12.59 -11.25 0.97
N TRP A 39 -12.02 -10.06 0.89
CA TRP A 39 -10.90 -9.77 0.01
C TRP A 39 -9.66 -9.57 0.86
N LEU A 40 -8.64 -10.37 0.62
CA LEU A 40 -7.29 -10.15 1.12
C LEU A 40 -6.51 -9.39 0.05
N ALA A 41 -5.92 -8.26 0.41
CA ALA A 41 -4.96 -7.56 -0.41
C ALA A 41 -3.58 -7.69 0.24
N VAL A 42 -2.62 -8.17 -0.53
CA VAL A 42 -1.21 -8.27 -0.14
C VAL A 42 -0.43 -7.30 -1.03
N ILE A 43 0.32 -6.40 -0.40
CA ILE A 43 1.24 -5.50 -1.07
C ILE A 43 2.68 -5.91 -0.73
N THR A 44 3.48 -6.15 -1.75
CA THR A 44 4.87 -6.58 -1.64
C THR A 44 5.79 -5.53 -2.22
N VAL A 45 6.87 -5.18 -1.52
CA VAL A 45 7.91 -4.30 -2.04
C VAL A 45 8.80 -5.12 -3.00
N LEU A 46 8.78 -4.80 -4.28
CA LEU A 46 9.63 -5.45 -5.30
C LEU A 46 10.99 -4.78 -5.47
N GLY A 47 11.08 -3.51 -5.11
CA GLY A 47 12.30 -2.73 -5.25
C GLY A 47 12.23 -1.49 -4.40
N VAL A 48 13.39 -1.00 -3.98
CA VAL A 48 13.52 0.25 -3.21
C VAL A 48 14.76 1.00 -3.68
N SER A 49 14.73 2.31 -3.52
CA SER A 49 15.88 3.15 -3.82
C SER A 49 17.06 2.81 -2.87
N PRO A 50 18.31 3.06 -3.29
CA PRO A 50 19.49 2.81 -2.45
C PRO A 50 19.44 3.38 -1.03
N PRO A 51 18.93 4.60 -0.76
CA PRO A 51 18.83 5.11 0.61
C PRO A 51 17.77 4.37 1.46
N LEU A 52 16.79 3.71 0.82
CA LEU A 52 15.74 2.97 1.51
C LEU A 52 16.00 1.47 1.63
N SER A 53 16.94 0.92 0.85
CA SER A 53 17.30 -0.50 0.90
C SER A 53 17.86 -0.93 2.25
N ALA A 54 18.47 -0.01 3.00
CA ALA A 54 18.93 -0.26 4.37
C ALA A 54 17.78 -0.44 5.38
N SER A 55 16.60 0.15 5.10
CA SER A 55 15.48 0.22 6.03
C SER A 55 14.29 -0.65 5.62
N VAL A 56 14.07 -0.81 4.31
CA VAL A 56 12.99 -1.61 3.73
C VAL A 56 13.61 -2.70 2.86
N PRO A 57 13.68 -3.94 3.36
CA PRO A 57 14.09 -5.06 2.53
C PRO A 57 13.13 -5.25 1.35
N VAL A 58 13.68 -5.55 0.18
CA VAL A 58 12.89 -6.09 -0.93
C VAL A 58 12.25 -7.40 -0.48
N GLY A 59 10.97 -7.59 -0.82
CA GLY A 59 10.14 -8.68 -0.32
C GLY A 59 9.33 -8.33 0.93
N THR A 60 9.49 -7.12 1.50
CA THR A 60 8.63 -6.68 2.61
C THR A 60 7.16 -6.69 2.18
N THR A 61 6.34 -7.44 2.90
CA THR A 61 4.91 -7.55 2.63
C THR A 61 4.06 -6.89 3.72
N ARG A 62 2.94 -6.30 3.30
CA ARG A 62 1.84 -5.92 4.17
C ARG A 62 0.56 -6.47 3.61
N GLN A 63 -0.36 -6.83 4.48
CA GLN A 63 -1.63 -7.42 4.07
C GLN A 63 -2.79 -6.86 4.88
N ALA A 64 -3.92 -6.72 4.23
CA ALA A 64 -5.15 -6.29 4.87
C ALA A 64 -6.35 -6.99 4.25
N VAL A 65 -7.35 -7.22 5.11
CA VAL A 65 -8.63 -7.77 4.70
C VAL A 65 -9.67 -6.67 4.58
N GLY A 66 -10.60 -6.83 3.65
CA GLY A 66 -11.73 -5.93 3.48
C GLY A 66 -12.94 -6.64 2.89
N SER A 67 -14.11 -6.03 3.04
CA SER A 67 -15.36 -6.51 2.45
C SER A 67 -15.39 -6.39 0.91
N SER A 68 -14.45 -5.64 0.33
CA SER A 68 -14.32 -5.41 -1.11
C SER A 68 -12.84 -5.33 -1.50
N LYS A 69 -12.51 -5.69 -2.75
CA LYS A 69 -11.15 -5.56 -3.31
C LYS A 69 -10.55 -4.16 -3.08
N SER A 70 -11.37 -3.13 -3.27
CA SER A 70 -11.00 -1.74 -2.98
C SER A 70 -10.66 -1.51 -1.51
N ALA A 71 -11.53 -1.91 -0.59
CA ALA A 71 -11.32 -1.70 0.84
C ALA A 71 -10.07 -2.44 1.36
N ALA A 72 -9.86 -3.68 0.90
CA ALA A 72 -8.66 -4.44 1.20
C ALA A 72 -7.40 -3.73 0.66
N LYS A 73 -7.45 -3.24 -0.59
CA LYS A 73 -6.35 -2.47 -1.20
C LYS A 73 -6.02 -1.22 -0.38
N ASP A 74 -7.02 -0.44 0.00
CA ASP A 74 -6.84 0.80 0.76
C ASP A 74 -6.17 0.55 2.11
N ALA A 75 -6.64 -0.47 2.83
CA ALA A 75 -6.06 -0.84 4.12
C ALA A 75 -4.61 -1.36 3.97
N ALA A 76 -4.33 -2.14 2.93
CA ALA A 76 -2.96 -2.59 2.63
C ALA A 76 -2.05 -1.41 2.26
N CYS A 77 -2.54 -0.48 1.44
CA CYS A 77 -1.84 0.76 1.10
C CYS A 77 -1.54 1.60 2.35
N GLN A 78 -2.51 1.75 3.26
CA GLN A 78 -2.34 2.50 4.49
C GLN A 78 -1.24 1.90 5.38
N GLN A 79 -1.21 0.58 5.54
CA GLN A 79 -0.16 -0.08 6.33
C GLN A 79 1.24 0.11 5.71
N MET A 80 1.33 0.01 4.40
CA MET A 80 2.61 0.23 3.71
C MET A 80 3.04 1.69 3.80
N LEU A 81 2.13 2.65 3.60
CA LEU A 81 2.44 4.06 3.79
C LEU A 81 2.90 4.39 5.20
N ALA A 82 2.28 3.78 6.22
CA ALA A 82 2.72 3.96 7.60
C ALA A 82 4.15 3.46 7.82
N LEU A 83 4.55 2.35 7.17
CA LEU A 83 5.93 1.87 7.17
C LEU A 83 6.86 2.90 6.53
N PHE A 84 6.56 3.39 5.32
CA PHE A 84 7.39 4.40 4.65
C PHE A 84 7.46 5.73 5.44
N ALA A 85 6.35 6.18 6.02
CA ALA A 85 6.29 7.36 6.87
C ALA A 85 7.14 7.21 8.14
N SER A 86 7.16 6.02 8.76
CA SER A 86 8.01 5.73 9.93
C SER A 86 9.51 5.81 9.62
N LEU A 87 9.87 5.71 8.34
CA LEU A 87 11.24 5.80 7.83
C LEU A 87 11.57 7.21 7.28
N GLY A 88 10.66 8.17 7.47
CA GLY A 88 10.83 9.54 6.98
C GLY A 88 10.54 9.72 5.48
N VAL A 89 10.06 8.69 4.79
CA VAL A 89 9.63 8.80 3.39
C VAL A 89 8.25 9.42 3.36
N GLN A 90 8.20 10.71 3.07
CA GLN A 90 6.95 11.39 2.83
C GLN A 90 6.58 11.29 1.36
N PRO A 91 5.36 10.82 1.02
CA PRO A 91 4.86 10.96 -0.33
C PRO A 91 4.84 12.46 -0.68
N MET A 92 5.55 12.87 -1.73
CA MET A 92 5.51 14.26 -2.19
C MET A 92 4.06 14.60 -2.54
N GLY A 93 3.38 15.32 -1.64
CA GLY A 93 2.19 16.08 -1.95
C GLY A 93 2.68 17.33 -2.66
N GLY A 94 2.33 17.49 -3.93
CA GLY A 94 2.76 18.63 -4.74
C GLY A 94 2.53 19.96 -4.03
N HIS A 95 3.51 20.84 -4.10
CA HIS A 95 3.37 22.26 -3.86
C HIS A 95 3.21 22.95 -5.21
#